data_AF-A0A6D2G7D3-F1
#
_entry.id   AF-A0A6D2G7D3-F1
#
_cell.length_a   1.000
_cell.length_b   1.000
_cell.length_c   1.000
_cell.angle_alpha   90.00
_cell.angle_beta   90.00
_cell.angle_gamma   90.00
#
_symmetry.space_group_name_H-M   'P 1'
#
loop_
_entity.id
_entity.type
_entity.pdbx_description
1 polymer ?
#
loop_
_entity_poly.entity_id
_entity_poly.type
_entity_poly.pdbx_seq_one_letter_code
_entity_poly.pdbx_strand_id
1 'polypeptide(L)'
;MTSLPTPIIGLIVAVFVLVWLVLRTRVHALIAMLAAACIAGLLGGMGIDKTLSVITSGFGTTLGSIGLVIGLGVMMGRLLEVSGAAERIAWSFIKWLGKRREEWALAITGYIVSIPIFVDSAFVILYPVAKALAKSGKRSLLTLGVALAGGLVVTHHTVPPTPGPLGGSRDF
;
A
#
# COMPACT_ATOMS: atom_id res chain seq x y z
N MET A 1 -17.57 -22.65 -31.06
CA MET A 1 -17.56 -21.18 -31.22
C MET A 1 -18.82 -20.65 -30.54
N THR A 2 -18.87 -19.90 -29.44
CA THR A 2 -17.91 -19.34 -28.48
C THR A 2 -18.76 -18.91 -27.27
N SER A 3 -18.88 -19.72 -26.23
CA SER A 3 -19.47 -19.26 -24.97
C SER A 3 -18.33 -19.18 -23.97
N LEU A 4 -17.87 -17.97 -23.66
CA LEU A 4 -16.98 -17.74 -22.53
C LEU A 4 -17.58 -18.50 -21.33
N PRO A 5 -16.82 -19.37 -20.65
CA PRO A 5 -17.35 -20.10 -19.50
C PRO A 5 -17.91 -19.06 -18.52
N THR A 6 -19.13 -19.30 -18.02
CA THR A 6 -19.85 -18.44 -17.07
C THR A 6 -18.98 -17.79 -15.98
N PRO A 7 -17.98 -18.48 -15.38
CA PRO A 7 -17.03 -17.84 -14.45
C PRO A 7 -16.20 -16.70 -15.05
N ILE A 8 -15.78 -16.78 -16.32
CA ILE A 8 -15.02 -15.71 -16.99
C ILE A 8 -15.90 -14.48 -17.22
N ILE A 9 -17.16 -14.67 -17.62
CA ILE A 9 -18.10 -13.56 -17.78
C ILE A 9 -18.36 -12.89 -16.43
N GLY A 10 -18.63 -13.69 -15.38
CA GLY A 10 -18.82 -13.19 -14.02
C GLY A 10 -17.61 -12.42 -13.49
N LEU A 11 -16.40 -12.91 -13.77
CA LEU A 11 -15.15 -12.24 -13.40
C LEU A 11 -14.98 -10.89 -14.13
N ILE A 12 -15.20 -10.85 -15.45
CA ILE A 12 -15.08 -9.61 -16.23
C ILE A 12 -16.05 -8.56 -15.72
N VAL A 13 -17.30 -8.95 -15.46
CA VAL A 13 -18.32 -8.03 -14.92
C VAL A 13 -17.93 -7.56 -13.52
N ALA A 14 -17.47 -8.46 -12.64
CA ALA A 14 -17.05 -8.08 -11.29
C ALA A 14 -15.87 -7.12 -11.28
N VAL A 15 -14.85 -7.33 -12.13
CA VAL A 15 -13.70 -6.43 -12.26
C VAL A 15 -14.14 -5.07 -12.80
N PHE A 16 -14.99 -5.04 -13.81
CA PHE A 16 -15.53 -3.79 -14.34
C PHE A 16 -16.30 -3.03 -13.27
N VAL A 17 -17.19 -3.71 -12.53
CA VAL A 17 -17.98 -3.11 -11.45
C VAL A 17 -17.06 -2.61 -10.33
N LEU A 18 -16.03 -3.37 -9.95
CA LEU A 18 -15.05 -2.95 -8.95
C LEU A 18 -14.35 -1.65 -9.35
N VAL A 19 -13.78 -1.62 -10.56
CA VAL A 19 -13.07 -0.45 -11.09
C VAL A 19 -14.02 0.74 -11.19
N TRP A 20 -15.25 0.52 -11.66
CA TRP A 20 -16.26 1.55 -11.75
C TRP A 20 -16.66 2.09 -10.37
N LEU A 21 -16.88 1.23 -9.36
CA LEU A 21 -17.18 1.67 -8.00
C LEU A 21 -16.02 2.50 -7.44
N VAL A 22 -14.78 2.03 -7.54
CA VAL A 22 -13.63 2.74 -6.95
C VAL A 22 -13.36 4.09 -7.64
N LEU A 23 -13.51 4.16 -8.97
CA LEU A 23 -13.20 5.38 -9.73
C LEU A 23 -14.35 6.39 -9.75
N ARG A 24 -15.61 5.92 -9.80
CA ARG A 24 -16.80 6.77 -9.97
C ARG A 24 -17.46 7.09 -8.65
N THR A 25 -17.50 6.14 -7.72
CA THR A 25 -18.24 6.27 -6.46
C THR A 25 -17.27 6.56 -5.32
N ARG A 26 -17.65 7.41 -4.37
CA ARG A 26 -16.85 7.68 -3.14
C ARG A 26 -16.88 6.52 -2.15
N VAL A 27 -17.16 5.30 -2.61
CA VAL A 27 -17.31 4.11 -1.77
C VAL A 27 -15.92 3.62 -1.37
N HIS A 28 -15.76 3.24 -0.10
CA HIS A 28 -14.50 2.71 0.40
C HIS A 28 -14.15 1.39 -0.30
N ALA A 29 -12.86 1.19 -0.61
CA ALA A 29 -12.38 0.03 -1.37
C ALA A 29 -12.86 -1.33 -0.81
N LEU A 30 -12.93 -1.48 0.52
CA LEU A 30 -13.42 -2.70 1.17
C LEU A 30 -14.87 -3.06 0.79
N ILE A 31 -15.76 -2.07 0.75
CA ILE A 31 -17.16 -2.27 0.37
C ILE A 31 -17.26 -2.60 -1.12
N ALA A 32 -16.49 -1.90 -1.96
CA ALA A 32 -16.45 -2.15 -3.39
C ALA A 32 -15.92 -3.56 -3.71
N MET A 33 -14.90 -4.03 -3.00
CA MET A 33 -14.36 -5.39 -3.15
C MET A 33 -15.35 -6.46 -2.72
N LEU A 34 -16.06 -6.27 -1.60
CA LEU A 34 -17.09 -7.21 -1.16
C LEU A 34 -18.24 -7.31 -2.18
N ALA A 35 -18.72 -6.16 -2.68
CA ALA A 35 -19.77 -6.13 -3.70
C ALA A 35 -19.32 -6.83 -4.99
N ALA A 36 -18.11 -6.56 -5.46
CA ALA A 36 -17.55 -7.22 -6.64
C ALA A 36 -17.38 -8.72 -6.44
N ALA A 37 -16.95 -9.17 -5.26
CA ALA A 37 -16.82 -10.59 -4.93
C ALA A 37 -18.18 -11.31 -4.93
N CYS A 38 -19.23 -10.68 -4.40
CA CYS A 38 -20.60 -11.20 -4.47
C CYS A 38 -21.07 -11.34 -5.93
N ILE A 39 -20.82 -10.33 -6.77
CA ILE A 39 -21.18 -10.35 -8.19
C ILE A 39 -20.42 -11.46 -8.93
N ALA A 40 -19.12 -11.61 -8.65
CA ALA A 40 -18.29 -12.65 -9.26
C ALA A 40 -18.80 -14.06 -8.93
N GLY A 41 -19.12 -14.32 -7.66
CA GLY A 41 -19.62 -15.63 -7.22
C GLY A 41 -20.97 -15.96 -7.85
N LEU A 42 -21.92 -15.03 -7.78
CA LEU A 42 -23.28 -15.25 -8.29
C LEU A 42 -23.31 -15.40 -9.82
N LEU A 43 -22.65 -14.50 -10.56
CA LEU A 43 -22.59 -14.58 -12.03
C LEU A 43 -21.69 -15.73 -12.51
N GLY A 44 -20.72 -16.14 -11.70
CA GLY A 44 -19.90 -17.32 -11.93
C GLY A 44 -20.64 -18.65 -11.74
N GLY A 45 -21.91 -18.61 -11.32
CA GLY A 45 -22.75 -19.80 -11.14
C GLY A 45 -22.63 -20.45 -9.77
N MET A 46 -22.03 -19.77 -8.79
CA MET A 46 -22.05 -20.22 -7.40
C MET A 46 -23.39 -19.85 -6.77
N GLY A 47 -24.02 -20.80 -6.08
CA GLY A 47 -25.18 -20.50 -5.23
C GLY A 47 -24.84 -19.48 -4.13
N ILE A 48 -25.85 -18.83 -3.56
CA ILE A 48 -25.69 -17.76 -2.56
C ILE A 48 -24.87 -18.25 -1.35
N ASP A 49 -25.22 -19.41 -0.79
CA ASP A 49 -24.55 -19.97 0.39
C ASP A 49 -23.07 -20.27 0.11
N LYS A 50 -22.79 -20.84 -1.07
CA LYS A 50 -21.42 -21.16 -1.48
C LYS A 50 -20.60 -19.90 -1.74
N THR A 51 -21.22 -18.85 -2.30
CA THR A 51 -20.58 -17.56 -2.51
C THR A 51 -20.16 -16.93 -1.19
N LEU A 52 -21.07 -16.86 -0.22
CA LEU A 52 -20.77 -16.30 1.11
C LEU A 52 -19.71 -17.12 1.84
N SER A 53 -19.77 -18.44 1.77
CA SER A 53 -18.77 -19.34 2.36
C SER A 53 -17.37 -19.14 1.77
N VAL A 54 -17.25 -18.98 0.45
CA VAL A 54 -15.97 -18.75 -0.21
C VAL A 54 -15.42 -17.35 0.09
N ILE A 55 -16.27 -16.33 0.12
CA ILE A 55 -15.85 -14.97 0.49
C ILE A 55 -15.31 -14.94 1.93
N THR A 56 -16.06 -15.51 2.87
CA THR A 56 -15.70 -15.50 4.29
C THR A 56 -14.46 -16.35 4.59
N SER A 57 -14.37 -17.56 4.01
CA SER A 57 -13.18 -18.41 4.17
C SER A 57 -11.94 -17.79 3.51
N GLY A 58 -12.05 -17.28 2.28
CA GLY A 58 -10.95 -16.64 1.57
C GLY A 58 -10.44 -15.40 2.31
N PHE A 59 -11.36 -14.54 2.77
CA PHE A 59 -11.01 -13.39 3.60
C PHE A 59 -10.37 -13.81 4.93
N GLY A 60 -10.94 -14.82 5.61
CA GLY A 60 -10.44 -15.34 6.88
C GLY A 60 -9.04 -15.94 6.77
N THR A 61 -8.74 -16.72 5.74
CA THR A 61 -7.40 -17.26 5.48
C THR A 61 -6.37 -16.16 5.25
N THR A 62 -6.71 -15.15 4.45
CA THR A 62 -5.82 -14.01 4.22
C THR A 62 -5.58 -13.23 5.52
N LEU A 63 -6.66 -12.91 6.26
CA LEU A 63 -6.57 -12.18 7.52
C LEU A 63 -5.79 -12.97 8.58
N GLY A 64 -5.97 -14.29 8.66
CA GLY A 64 -5.22 -15.15 9.56
C GLY A 64 -3.72 -15.15 9.26
N SER A 65 -3.35 -15.11 7.98
CA SER A 65 -1.93 -15.13 7.58
C SER A 65 -1.20 -13.80 7.71
N ILE A 66 -1.87 -12.68 7.45
CA ILE A 66 -1.20 -11.38 7.31
C ILE A 66 -1.75 -10.34 8.32
N GLY A 67 -2.92 -10.57 8.90
CA GLY A 67 -3.62 -9.60 9.75
C GLY A 67 -2.83 -9.16 11.00
N LEU A 68 -2.13 -10.09 11.66
CA LEU A 68 -1.28 -9.74 12.81
C LEU A 68 -0.12 -8.83 12.41
N VAL A 69 0.54 -9.16 11.30
CA VAL A 69 1.68 -8.40 10.76
C VAL A 69 1.25 -7.00 10.34
N ILE A 70 0.11 -6.86 9.64
CA ILE A 70 -0.47 -5.55 9.30
C ILE A 70 -0.86 -4.79 10.58
N GLY A 71 -1.55 -5.42 11.52
CA GLY A 71 -2.01 -4.77 12.75
C GLY A 71 -0.86 -4.18 13.58
N LEU A 72 0.18 -4.98 13.82
CA LEU A 72 1.40 -4.53 14.51
C LEU A 72 2.14 -3.46 13.71
N GLY A 73 2.21 -3.61 12.38
CA GLY A 73 2.82 -2.63 11.48
C GLY A 73 2.14 -1.27 11.57
N VAL A 74 0.80 -1.22 11.52
CA VAL A 74 0.02 0.02 11.65
C VAL A 74 0.19 0.66 13.02
N MET A 75 0.19 -0.13 14.10
CA MET A 75 0.46 0.38 15.46
C MET A 75 1.85 1.02 15.55
N MET A 76 2.89 0.31 15.08
CA MET A 76 4.26 0.82 15.06
C MET A 76 4.38 2.07 14.18
N GLY A 77 3.75 2.07 13.00
CA GLY A 77 3.75 3.20 12.09
C GLY A 77 3.12 4.44 12.71
N ARG A 78 2.00 4.27 13.42
CA ARG A 78 1.35 5.35 14.14
C ARG A 78 2.22 5.88 15.27
N LEU A 79 2.92 5.01 16.01
CA LEU A 79 3.85 5.42 17.06
C LEU A 79 5.03 6.23 16.49
N LEU A 80 5.59 5.83 15.36
CA LEU A 80 6.67 6.56 14.67
C LEU A 80 6.20 7.92 14.14
N GLU A 81 4.96 8.00 13.66
CA GLU A 81 4.33 9.24 13.20
C GLU A 81 4.14 10.22 14.37
N VAL A 82 3.48 9.80 15.46
CA VAL A 82 3.17 10.72 16.57
C VAL A 82 4.39 11.10 17.40
N SER A 83 5.42 10.26 17.44
CA SER A 83 6.66 10.54 18.19
C SER A 83 7.63 11.46 17.46
N GLY A 84 7.41 11.74 16.17
CA GLY A 84 8.39 12.44 15.33
C GLY A 84 9.67 11.64 15.07
N ALA A 85 9.69 10.34 15.40
CA ALA A 85 10.84 9.48 15.17
C ALA A 85 11.21 9.38 13.68
N ALA A 86 10.21 9.38 12.79
CA ALA A 86 10.42 9.40 11.34
C ALA A 86 11.27 10.61 10.90
N GLU A 87 10.95 11.81 11.41
CA GLU A 87 11.70 13.03 11.12
C GLU A 87 13.12 12.96 11.71
N ARG A 88 13.26 12.40 12.92
CA ARG A 88 14.57 12.23 13.57
C ARG A 88 15.48 11.28 12.77
N ILE A 89 14.92 10.20 12.24
CA ILE A 89 15.64 9.26 11.36
C ILE A 89 16.13 9.99 10.11
N ALA A 90 15.26 10.80 9.48
CA ALA A 90 15.62 11.60 8.31
C ALA A 90 16.84 12.49 8.58
N TRP A 91 16.78 13.30 9.64
CA TRP A 91 17.88 14.19 10.03
C TRP A 91 19.17 13.45 10.40
N SER A 92 19.06 12.24 10.95
CA SER A 92 20.21 11.41 11.29
C SER A 92 20.92 10.92 10.03
N PHE A 93 20.18 10.44 9.03
CA PHE A 93 20.76 10.03 7.74
C PHE A 93 21.37 11.21 6.98
N ILE A 94 20.73 12.38 7.01
CA ILE A 94 21.27 13.60 6.39
C ILE A 94 22.61 13.99 7.02
N LYS A 95 22.71 13.94 8.36
CA LYS A 95 23.98 14.19 9.07
C LYS A 95 25.04 13.16 8.72
N TRP A 96 24.66 11.89 8.59
CA TRP A 96 25.59 10.80 8.36
C TRP A 96 26.13 10.76 6.91
N LEU A 97 25.28 10.95 5.90
CA LEU A 97 25.71 10.97 4.49
C LEU A 97 26.44 12.26 4.10
N GLY A 98 26.27 13.33 4.89
CA GLY A 98 26.91 14.63 4.67
C GLY A 98 26.25 15.50 3.59
N LYS A 99 26.75 16.73 3.47
CA LYS A 99 26.23 17.74 2.52
C LYS A 99 26.45 17.28 1.07
N ARG A 100 25.47 17.54 0.19
CA ARG A 100 25.37 17.14 -1.25
C ARG A 100 24.76 15.76 -1.55
N ARG A 101 24.46 14.94 -0.54
CA ARG A 101 23.82 13.61 -0.70
C ARG A 101 22.42 13.56 -0.08
N GLU A 102 21.74 14.70 0.00
CA GLU A 102 20.42 14.83 0.63
C GLU A 102 19.35 13.96 -0.06
N GLU A 103 19.46 13.78 -1.38
CA GLU A 103 18.58 12.92 -2.19
C GLU A 103 18.66 11.46 -1.73
N TRP A 104 19.87 10.93 -1.59
CA TRP A 104 20.10 9.57 -1.11
C TRP A 104 19.68 9.39 0.35
N ALA A 105 19.92 10.40 1.19
CA ALA A 105 19.49 10.36 2.58
C ALA A 105 17.95 10.26 2.68
N LEU A 106 17.22 11.05 1.89
CA LEU A 106 15.76 10.98 1.85
C LEU A 106 15.24 9.70 1.21
N ALA A 107 15.88 9.17 0.17
CA ALA A 107 15.51 7.89 -0.43
C ALA A 107 15.64 6.73 0.58
N ILE A 108 16.77 6.64 1.28
CA ILE A 108 17.00 5.60 2.30
C ILE A 108 16.04 5.79 3.49
N THR A 109 15.81 7.04 3.89
CA THR A 109 14.84 7.34 4.95
C THR A 109 13.44 6.89 4.54
N GLY A 110 12.99 7.24 3.34
CA GLY A 110 11.72 6.79 2.79
C GLY A 110 11.63 5.26 2.77
N TYR A 111 12.71 4.60 2.34
CA TYR A 111 12.76 3.15 2.31
C TYR A 111 12.52 2.52 3.70
N ILE A 112 13.20 3.02 4.74
CA ILE A 112 13.09 2.47 6.10
C ILE A 112 11.76 2.83 6.75
N VAL A 113 11.34 4.08 6.63
CA VAL A 113 10.13 4.61 7.28
C VAL A 113 8.86 4.02 6.66
N SER A 114 8.88 3.67 5.37
CA SER A 114 7.73 3.06 4.69
C SER A 114 7.44 1.61 5.11
N ILE A 115 8.33 0.95 5.88
CA ILE A 115 8.10 -0.43 6.32
C ILE A 115 6.88 -0.48 7.26
N PRO A 116 6.82 0.34 8.33
CA PRO A 116 5.65 0.42 9.20
C PRO A 116 4.64 1.51 8.82
N ILE A 117 5.03 2.55 8.07
CA ILE A 117 4.15 3.68 7.71
C ILE A 117 3.68 3.57 6.26
N PHE A 118 2.39 3.80 6.01
CA PHE A 118 1.86 3.88 4.64
C PHE A 118 2.51 5.01 3.84
N VAL A 119 2.70 4.78 2.53
CA VAL A 119 3.40 5.68 1.60
C VAL A 119 2.85 7.10 1.66
N ASP A 120 1.52 7.26 1.62
CA ASP A 120 0.88 8.58 1.61
C ASP A 120 1.15 9.35 2.92
N SER A 121 0.93 8.69 4.06
CA SER A 121 1.18 9.27 5.38
C SER A 121 2.67 9.59 5.57
N ALA A 122 3.56 8.65 5.23
CA ALA A 122 5.00 8.81 5.36
C ALA A 122 5.53 9.98 4.52
N PHE A 123 5.00 10.16 3.30
CA PHE A 123 5.35 11.29 2.45
C PHE A 123 4.93 12.61 3.10
N VAL A 124 3.71 12.71 3.63
CA VAL A 124 3.21 13.92 4.30
C VAL A 124 4.03 14.23 5.56
N ILE A 125 4.40 13.24 6.36
CA ILE A 125 5.22 13.39 7.57
C ILE A 125 6.63 13.89 7.22
N LEU A 126 7.24 13.37 6.15
CA LEU A 126 8.61 13.70 5.77
C LEU A 126 8.71 14.89 4.80
N TYR A 127 7.60 15.34 4.22
CA TYR A 127 7.54 16.49 3.31
C TYR A 127 8.11 17.79 3.93
N PRO A 128 7.82 18.15 5.20
CA PRO A 128 8.46 19.28 5.86
C PRO A 128 9.99 19.19 5.88
N VAL A 129 10.55 17.98 6.08
CA VAL A 129 11.99 17.74 6.05
C VAL A 129 12.56 17.99 4.66
N ALA A 130 11.93 17.43 3.61
CA ALA A 130 12.33 17.67 2.22
C ALA A 130 12.26 19.16 1.85
N LYS A 131 11.23 19.87 2.31
CA LYS A 131 11.05 21.32 2.10
C LYS A 131 12.12 22.15 2.82
N ALA A 132 12.46 21.80 4.06
CA ALA A 132 13.50 22.48 4.82
C ALA A 132 14.89 22.31 4.16
N LEU A 133 15.17 21.11 3.64
CA LEU A 133 16.39 20.84 2.89
C LEU A 133 16.44 21.58 1.54
N ALA A 134 15.33 21.64 0.81
CA ALA A 134 15.26 22.39 -0.45
C ALA A 134 15.52 23.89 -0.23
N LYS A 135 15.05 24.46 0.89
CA LYS A 135 15.21 25.88 1.22
C LYS A 135 16.64 26.23 1.67
N SER A 136 17.33 25.30 2.34
CA SER A 136 18.67 25.51 2.90
C SER A 136 19.80 24.99 2.02
N GLY A 137 19.49 24.09 1.09
CA GLY A 137 20.43 23.46 0.16
C GLY A 137 20.39 24.04 -1.26
N LYS A 138 21.12 23.41 -2.17
CA LYS A 138 21.13 23.73 -3.61
C LYS A 138 20.25 22.79 -4.44
N ARG A 139 19.49 21.89 -3.81
CA ARG A 139 18.66 20.89 -4.49
C ARG A 139 17.22 21.37 -4.60
N SER A 140 16.56 21.04 -5.70
CA SER A 140 15.15 21.38 -5.88
C SER A 140 14.26 20.54 -4.97
N LEU A 141 13.13 21.10 -4.54
CA LEU A 141 12.11 20.36 -3.78
C LEU A 141 11.59 19.16 -4.57
N LEU A 142 11.48 19.30 -5.89
CA LEU A 142 11.04 18.21 -6.76
C LEU A 142 12.01 17.03 -6.70
N THR A 143 13.31 17.28 -6.79
CA THR A 143 14.33 16.21 -6.75
C THR A 143 14.32 15.48 -5.41
N LEU A 144 14.23 16.21 -4.30
CA LEU A 144 14.16 15.64 -2.96
C LEU A 144 12.85 14.88 -2.73
N GLY A 145 11.72 15.42 -3.21
CA GLY A 145 10.42 14.78 -3.15
C GLY A 145 10.35 13.50 -3.97
N VAL A 146 10.91 13.49 -5.18
CA VAL A 146 11.00 12.29 -6.02
C VAL A 146 11.92 11.24 -5.39
N ALA A 147 13.05 11.63 -4.82
CA ALA A 147 13.93 10.70 -4.11
C ALA A 147 13.24 10.05 -2.90
N LEU A 148 12.53 10.86 -2.10
CA LEU A 148 11.72 10.39 -0.98
C LEU A 148 10.60 9.45 -1.45
N ALA A 149 9.80 9.87 -2.43
CA ALA A 149 8.70 9.08 -2.99
C ALA A 149 9.20 7.76 -3.59
N GLY A 150 10.33 7.79 -4.31
CA GLY A 150 10.98 6.60 -4.84
C GLY A 150 11.35 5.61 -3.73
N GLY A 151 11.99 6.09 -2.66
CA GLY A 151 12.30 5.25 -1.50
C GLY A 151 11.06 4.62 -0.86
N LEU A 152 10.00 5.40 -0.66
CA LEU A 152 8.74 4.93 -0.08
C LEU A 152 8.06 3.85 -0.97
N VAL A 153 7.94 4.12 -2.28
CA VAL A 153 7.27 3.21 -3.22
C VAL A 153 8.05 1.91 -3.40
N VAL A 154 9.39 1.96 -3.43
CA VAL A 154 10.21 0.75 -3.53
C VAL A 154 9.91 -0.19 -2.36
N THR A 155 9.96 0.28 -1.12
CA THR A 155 9.64 -0.54 0.06
C THR A 155 8.22 -1.08 0.02
N HIS A 156 7.27 -0.27 -0.43
CA HIS A 156 5.86 -0.68 -0.52
C HIS A 156 5.67 -1.92 -1.41
N HIS A 157 6.54 -2.13 -2.39
CA HIS A 157 6.51 -3.29 -3.27
C HIS A 157 7.48 -4.40 -2.88
N THR A 158 8.55 -4.11 -2.14
CA THR A 158 9.62 -5.08 -1.85
C THR A 158 9.58 -5.68 -0.44
N VAL A 159 8.95 -5.01 0.54
CA VAL A 159 9.03 -5.42 1.95
C VAL A 159 7.64 -5.80 2.49
N PRO A 160 7.47 -7.02 3.04
CA PRO A 160 6.32 -7.38 3.88
C PRO A 160 6.18 -6.41 5.07
N PRO A 161 5.07 -5.65 5.21
CA PRO A 161 3.72 -6.16 5.50
C PRO A 161 2.66 -5.82 4.45
N THR A 162 3.06 -5.24 3.31
CA THR A 162 2.13 -4.78 2.26
C THR A 162 1.64 -5.96 1.41
N PRO A 163 0.37 -5.91 0.93
CA PRO A 163 -0.26 -7.05 0.24
C PRO A 163 0.50 -7.52 -1.01
N GLY A 164 1.26 -6.64 -1.67
CA GLY A 164 2.04 -6.94 -2.88
C GLY A 164 3.11 -8.03 -2.65
N PRO A 165 4.17 -7.76 -1.87
CA PRO A 165 5.24 -8.72 -1.62
C PRO A 165 4.80 -9.98 -0.84
N LEU A 166 3.77 -9.88 0.01
CA LEU A 166 3.24 -11.03 0.76
C LEU A 166 2.32 -11.94 -0.05
N GLY A 167 1.72 -11.42 -1.13
CA GLY A 167 0.93 -12.25 -2.04
C GLY A 167 1.78 -13.23 -2.84
N GLY A 168 2.99 -12.83 -3.23
CA GLY A 168 3.91 -13.63 -4.06
C GLY A 168 4.71 -14.70 -3.29
N SER A 169 4.75 -14.67 -1.96
CA SER A 169 5.45 -15.69 -1.16
C SER A 169 4.61 -16.96 -0.93
N ARG A 170 3.41 -17.06 -1.52
CA ARG A 170 2.51 -18.22 -1.43
C ARG A 170 2.62 -19.20 -2.60
N ASP A 171 3.47 -18.91 -3.59
CA ASP A 171 3.72 -19.79 -4.75
C ASP A 171 4.93 -20.75 -4.55
N PHE A 172 5.46 -20.86 -3.32
CA PHE A 172 6.44 -21.89 -2.92
C PHE A 172 6.03 -22.58 -1.61
#